data_AF-A0AAV6HAB1-F1
#
_entry.id   AF-A0AAV6HAB1-F1
#
_cell.length_a   1.000
_cell.length_b   1.000
_cell.length_c   1.000
_cell.angle_alpha   90.00
_cell.angle_beta   90.00
_cell.angle_gamma   90.00
#
_symmetry.space_group_name_H-M   'P 1'
#
loop_
_entity.id
_entity.type
_entity.pdbx_description
1 polymer ?
#
loop_
_entity_poly.entity_id
_entity_poly.type
_entity_poly.pdbx_seq_one_letter_code
_entity_poly.pdbx_strand_id
1 'polypeptide(L)'
;MPRRTVHEVTVQDVQKRRNPSKHYVYLIKVCWSDGSTEVIYRRYSKFFDLQMELLDKFPVEGGQKDPKRRIIPFLPGFPYSITREARRLSLSVSFTPKSPFLS
;
A
#
# COMPACT_ATOMS: atom_id res chain seq x y z
N MET A 1 -8.75 30.13 1.54
CA MET A 1 -8.14 29.56 0.32
C MET A 1 -8.97 28.38 -0.13
N PRO A 2 -9.28 28.23 -1.44
CA PRO A 2 -10.01 27.06 -1.93
C PRO A 2 -9.24 25.78 -1.61
N ARG A 3 -9.96 24.71 -1.31
CA ARG A 3 -9.38 23.41 -0.95
C ARG A 3 -8.83 22.78 -2.24
N ARG A 4 -7.50 22.60 -2.33
CA ARG A 4 -6.89 21.91 -3.47
C ARG A 4 -7.40 20.48 -3.59
N THR A 5 -7.72 20.03 -4.81
CA THR A 5 -8.09 18.64 -5.10
C THR A 5 -7.01 17.96 -5.91
N VAL A 6 -6.95 16.63 -5.84
CA VAL A 6 -6.04 15.84 -6.67
C VAL A 6 -6.51 15.91 -8.12
N HIS A 7 -5.63 16.34 -9.03
CA HIS A 7 -5.88 16.40 -10.47
C HIS A 7 -5.35 15.16 -11.18
N GLU A 8 -4.12 14.75 -10.89
CA GLU A 8 -3.49 13.58 -11.50
C GLU A 8 -2.56 12.88 -10.50
N VAL A 9 -2.44 11.55 -10.60
CA VAL A 9 -1.52 10.74 -9.79
C VAL A 9 -0.80 9.74 -10.67
N THR A 10 0.53 9.73 -10.60
CA THR A 10 1.38 8.76 -11.32
C THR A 10 2.41 8.13 -10.40
N VAL A 11 2.63 6.82 -10.54
CA VAL A 11 3.74 6.13 -9.86
C VAL A 11 4.98 6.30 -10.73
N GLN A 12 5.97 7.04 -10.22
CA GLN A 12 7.19 7.32 -10.96
C GLN A 12 8.24 6.22 -10.79
N ASP A 13 8.35 5.64 -9.60
CA ASP A 13 9.40 4.69 -9.27
C ASP A 13 9.08 3.84 -8.02
N VAL A 14 9.85 2.79 -7.78
CA VAL A 14 9.86 1.95 -6.57
C VAL A 14 11.27 1.85 -6.01
N GLN A 15 11.48 2.42 -4.82
CA GLN A 15 12.77 2.39 -4.13
C GLN A 15 12.82 1.31 -3.05
N LYS A 16 13.93 0.56 -3.03
CA LYS A 16 14.30 -0.32 -1.93
C LYS A 16 15.14 0.44 -0.90
N ARG A 17 14.65 0.58 0.32
CA ARG A 17 15.33 1.24 1.45
C ARG A 17 15.75 0.23 2.51
N ARG A 18 16.79 0.55 3.29
CA ARG A 18 17.36 -0.33 4.32
C ARG A 18 17.30 0.22 5.74
N ASN A 19 16.99 1.51 5.92
CA ASN A 19 16.89 2.15 7.24
C ASN A 19 15.43 2.58 7.49
N PRO A 20 14.77 2.21 8.60
CA PRO A 20 15.29 1.44 9.75
C PRO A 20 15.40 -0.08 9.49
N SER A 21 14.78 -0.60 8.42
CA SER A 21 14.91 -2.00 7.98
C SER A 21 14.66 -2.11 6.46
N LYS A 22 14.84 -3.29 5.85
CA LYS A 22 14.58 -3.50 4.41
C LYS A 22 13.08 -3.31 4.11
N HIS A 23 12.75 -2.30 3.29
CA HIS A 23 11.37 -2.07 2.82
C HIS A 23 11.34 -1.42 1.44
N TYR A 24 10.21 -1.55 0.75
CA TYR A 24 9.96 -0.91 -0.55
C TYR A 24 9.02 0.29 -0.38
N VAL A 25 9.30 1.36 -1.12
CA VAL A 25 8.56 2.61 -1.09
C VAL A 25 8.27 3.04 -2.52
N TYR A 26 7.00 3.32 -2.81
CA TYR A 26 6.57 3.90 -4.07
C TYR A 26 6.77 5.41 -4.05
N LEU A 27 7.31 5.94 -5.14
CA LEU A 27 7.38 7.37 -5.42
C LEU A 27 6.19 7.74 -6.29
N ILE A 28 5.33 8.59 -5.76
CA ILE A 28 4.05 8.92 -6.37
C ILE A 28 4.04 10.42 -6.61
N LYS A 29 4.03 10.82 -7.89
CA LYS A 29 3.84 12.22 -8.24
C LYS A 29 2.35 12.53 -8.22
N VAL A 30 1.99 13.58 -7.48
CA VAL A 30 0.64 14.11 -7.37
C VAL A 30 0.63 15.50 -8.00
N CYS A 31 -0.23 15.69 -8.99
CA CYS A 31 -0.54 17.00 -9.54
C CYS A 31 -1.84 17.48 -8.90
N TRP A 32 -1.83 18.71 -8.37
CA TRP A 32 -2.98 19.33 -7.71
C TRP A 32 -3.74 20.23 -8.68
N SER A 33 -4.99 20.54 -8.35
CA SER A 33 -5.88 21.42 -9.13
C SER A 33 -5.37 22.85 -9.30
N ASP A 34 -4.46 23.29 -8.45
CA ASP A 34 -3.81 24.61 -8.53
C ASP A 34 -2.54 24.61 -9.39
N GLY A 35 -2.24 23.49 -10.07
CA GLY A 35 -1.05 23.31 -10.89
C GLY A 35 0.21 22.94 -10.10
N SER A 36 0.18 22.95 -8.77
CA SER A 36 1.32 22.50 -7.96
C SER A 36 1.53 20.99 -8.07
N THR A 37 2.77 20.55 -7.93
CA THR A 37 3.11 19.12 -7.95
C THR A 37 3.96 18.74 -6.75
N GLU A 38 3.70 17.58 -6.17
CA GLU A 38 4.52 17.01 -5.08
C GLU A 38 4.79 15.53 -5.33
N VAL A 39 5.94 15.03 -4.86
CA VAL A 39 6.24 13.60 -4.85
C VAL A 39 6.09 13.08 -3.43
N ILE A 40 5.17 12.14 -3.25
CA ILE A 40 4.95 11.47 -1.96
C ILE A 40 5.51 10.06 -1.97
N TYR A 41 5.91 9.60 -0.78
CA TYR A 41 6.54 8.31 -0.55
C TYR A 41 5.61 7.42 0.27
N ARG A 42 5.13 6.31 -0.28
CA ARG A 42 4.18 5.43 0.42
C ARG A 42 4.58 3.96 0.30
N ARG A 43 4.39 3.21 1.38
CA ARG A 43 4.52 1.74 1.38
C ARG A 43 3.21 1.12 0.90
N TYR A 44 3.30 -0.09 0.36
CA TYR A 44 2.12 -0.84 -0.10
C TYR A 44 1.03 -0.95 0.98
N SER A 45 1.43 -1.14 2.24
CA SER A 45 0.50 -1.28 3.38
C SER A 45 -0.49 -0.12 3.49
N LYS A 46 -0.13 1.10 3.05
CA LYS A 46 -1.01 2.26 3.10
C LYS A 46 -2.11 2.25 2.04
N PHE A 47 -1.89 1.60 0.90
CA PHE A 47 -2.97 1.37 -0.07
C PHE A 47 -3.95 0.33 0.42
N PHE A 48 -3.47 -0.70 1.14
CA PHE A 48 -4.34 -1.69 1.76
C PHE A 48 -5.22 -1.07 2.83
N ASP A 49 -4.63 -0.30 3.75
CA ASP A 49 -5.38 0.43 4.80
C ASP A 49 -6.48 1.31 4.14
N LEU A 50 -6.11 2.09 3.11
CA LEU A 50 -7.05 2.93 2.35
C LEU A 50 -8.16 2.12 1.67
N GLN A 51 -7.83 0.98 1.06
CA GLN A 51 -8.83 0.15 0.40
C GLN A 51 -9.85 -0.40 1.41
N MET A 52 -9.41 -0.80 2.60
CA MET A 52 -10.32 -1.27 3.65
C MET A 52 -11.28 -0.16 4.09
N GLU A 53 -10.77 1.07 4.30
CA GLU A 53 -11.63 2.22 4.63
C GLU A 53 -12.60 2.57 3.50
N LEU A 54 -12.18 2.48 2.24
CA LEU A 54 -13.06 2.74 1.10
C LEU A 54 -14.17 1.69 0.98
N LEU A 55 -13.85 0.41 1.18
CA LEU A 55 -14.85 -0.66 1.13
C LEU A 55 -15.86 -0.60 2.27
N ASP A 56 -15.43 -0.11 3.45
CA ASP A 56 -16.30 0.12 4.60
C ASP A 56 -17.25 1.31 4.37
N LYS A 57 -16.72 2.43 3.87
CA LYS A 57 -17.51 3.66 3.60
C LYS A 57 -18.42 3.54 2.39
N PHE A 58 -18.03 2.75 1.38
CA PHE A 58 -18.72 2.61 0.10
C PHE A 58 -18.99 1.12 -0.20
N PRO A 59 -19.85 0.46 0.59
CA PRO A 59 -20.05 -0.99 0.49
C PRO A 59 -20.74 -1.41 -0.81
N VAL A 60 -21.54 -0.52 -1.41
CA VAL A 60 -22.23 -0.77 -2.69
C VAL A 60 -21.23 -0.72 -3.84
N GLU A 61 -20.42 0.33 -3.92
CA GLU A 61 -19.35 0.53 -4.89
C GLU A 61 -18.20 -0.46 -4.70
N GLY A 62 -18.05 -0.99 -3.48
CA GLY A 62 -17.18 -2.11 -3.15
C GLY A 62 -17.73 -3.48 -3.61
N GLY A 63 -18.98 -3.53 -4.06
CA GLY A 63 -19.65 -4.73 -4.55
C GLY A 63 -20.01 -5.74 -3.47
N GLN A 64 -20.19 -5.31 -2.20
CA GLN A 64 -20.53 -6.25 -1.11
C GLN A 64 -21.92 -6.89 -1.29
N LYS A 65 -22.87 -6.14 -1.88
CA LYS A 65 -24.23 -6.65 -2.17
C LYS A 65 -24.33 -7.27 -3.56
N ASP A 66 -23.66 -6.67 -4.55
CA ASP A 66 -23.65 -7.12 -5.94
C ASP A 66 -22.24 -6.93 -6.53
N PRO A 67 -21.51 -8.01 -6.84
CA PRO A 67 -20.18 -7.93 -7.44
C PRO A 67 -20.13 -7.15 -8.76
N LYS A 68 -21.24 -7.12 -9.53
CA LYS A 68 -21.30 -6.38 -10.81
C LYS A 68 -21.32 -4.87 -10.65
N ARG A 69 -21.71 -4.37 -9.47
CA ARG A 69 -21.70 -2.94 -9.12
C ARG A 69 -20.36 -2.47 -8.58
N ARG A 70 -19.38 -3.37 -8.47
CA ARG A 70 -18.07 -3.02 -7.95
C ARG A 70 -17.34 -2.11 -8.93
N ILE A 71 -17.02 -0.90 -8.47
CA ILE A 71 -16.17 0.06 -9.17
C ILE A 71 -14.88 0.37 -8.41
N ILE A 72 -14.84 0.05 -7.11
CA ILE A 72 -13.59 0.16 -6.33
C ILE A 72 -12.62 -0.93 -6.80
N PRO A 73 -11.40 -0.55 -7.24
CA PRO A 73 -10.46 -1.50 -7.82
C PRO A 73 -10.05 -2.58 -6.82
N PHE A 74 -9.69 -3.75 -7.35
CA PHE A 74 -9.05 -4.78 -6.57
C PHE A 74 -7.57 -4.43 -6.39
N LEU A 75 -7.15 -4.27 -5.15
CA LEU A 75 -5.74 -4.22 -4.82
C LEU A 75 -5.20 -5.67 -4.86
N PRO A 76 -4.14 -5.95 -5.63
CA PRO A 76 -3.61 -7.31 -5.72
C PRO A 76 -3.02 -7.71 -4.38
N GLY A 77 -3.68 -8.62 -3.66
CA GLY A 77 -3.07 -9.25 -2.50
C GLY A 77 -1.85 -10.05 -2.95
N PHE A 78 -0.67 -9.73 -2.43
CA PHE A 78 0.35 -10.77 -2.39
C PHE A 78 -0.26 -11.97 -1.63
N PRO A 79 -0.01 -13.23 -2.02
CA PRO A 79 -0.63 -14.44 -1.44
C PRO A 79 -0.34 -14.69 0.05
N TYR A 80 0.10 -13.67 0.80
CA TYR A 80 0.15 -13.64 2.27
C TYR A 80 -1.21 -13.39 2.91
N SER A 81 -2.30 -13.89 2.32
CA SER A 81 -3.58 -14.11 3.00
C SER A 81 -3.46 -15.31 3.94
N ILE A 82 -2.49 -15.26 4.85
CA ILE A 82 -2.47 -16.03 6.08
C ILE A 82 -2.68 -14.98 7.17
N THR A 83 -3.64 -15.25 8.05
CA THR A 83 -4.21 -14.47 9.15
C THR A 83 -3.33 -13.38 9.79
N ARG A 84 -3.96 -12.40 10.47
CA ARG A 84 -3.26 -11.32 11.21
C ARG A 84 -2.13 -11.84 12.13
N GLU A 85 -2.27 -13.05 12.71
CA GLU A 85 -1.20 -13.78 13.40
C GLU A 85 0.07 -14.02 12.56
N ALA A 86 -0.06 -14.39 11.29
CA ALA A 86 1.08 -14.66 10.40
C ALA A 86 1.87 -13.39 10.06
N ARG A 87 1.25 -12.20 10.11
CA ARG A 87 1.97 -10.91 9.97
C ARG A 87 2.93 -10.66 11.14
N ARG A 88 2.58 -11.09 12.36
CA ARG A 88 3.43 -10.95 13.55
C ARG A 88 4.56 -11.98 13.54
N LEU A 89 4.29 -13.20 13.06
CA LEU A 89 5.26 -14.29 12.97
C LEU A 89 6.19 -14.20 11.75
N SER A 90 5.74 -13.70 10.59
CA SER A 90 6.61 -13.57 9.40
C SER A 90 7.65 -12.48 9.55
N LEU A 91 7.34 -11.42 10.30
CA LEU A 91 8.30 -10.37 10.67
C LEU A 91 9.36 -10.87 11.66
N SER A 92 9.07 -11.87 12.50
CA SER A 92 10.06 -12.49 13.40
C SER A 92 10.83 -13.65 12.75
N VAL A 93 10.22 -14.43 11.85
CA VAL A 93 10.84 -15.61 11.23
C VAL A 93 11.81 -15.25 10.10
N SER A 94 11.63 -14.11 9.43
CA SER A 94 12.57 -13.64 8.40
C SER A 94 13.86 -13.00 8.96
N PHE A 95 14.10 -13.13 10.28
CA PHE A 95 15.22 -12.52 11.00
C PHE A 95 16.01 -13.48 11.93
N THR A 96 16.12 -14.76 11.58
CA THR A 96 17.25 -15.56 12.08
C THR A 96 18.34 -15.62 11.02
N PRO A 97 19.46 -14.88 11.17
CA PRO A 97 20.63 -15.12 10.33
C PRO A 97 21.17 -16.52 10.64
N LYS A 98 21.16 -17.44 9.66
CA LYS A 98 22.01 -18.63 9.73
C LYS A 98 23.46 -18.15 9.77
N SER A 99 24.12 -18.33 10.90
CA SER A 99 25.58 -18.24 10.98
C SER A 99 26.20 -19.34 10.12
N PRO A 100 27.27 -19.05 9.38
CA PRO A 100 28.14 -20.08 8.87
C PRO A 100 29.54 -19.84 9.44
N PHE A 101 29.82 -20.37 10.63
CA PHE A 101 31.19 -20.63 11.08
C PHE A 101 31.18 -21.73 12.14
N LEU A 102 31.47 -22.95 11.69
CA LEU A 102 32.06 -24.13 12.36
C LEU A 102 32.25 -25.10 11.17
N SER A 103 33.43 -25.56 10.76
CA SER A 103 34.77 -25.65 11.32
C SER A 103 35.78 -25.61 10.17
#